data_AF-A0A957RF51-F1
#
_entry.id   AF-A0A957RF51-F1
#
_cell.length_a   1.000
_cell.length_b   1.000
_cell.length_c   1.000
_cell.angle_alpha   90.00
_cell.angle_beta   90.00
_cell.angle_gamma   90.00
#
_symmetry.space_group_name_H-M   'P 1'
#
loop_
_entity.id
_entity.type
_entity.pdbx_description
1 polymer ?
#
loop_
_entity_poly.entity_id
_entity_poly.type
_entity_poly.pdbx_seq_one_letter_code
_entity_poly.pdbx_strand_id
1 'polypeptide(L)'
;MKIKLLAYTQPNPDLTPDVAAGRSDLATIAQGHGPFPEQMIEYAGRVCYRSTHRMGTAPEFIAARVREGHEDIIEHVVITLHVIGTGDPLRWRMLNRHCEVSQLTDEEWVVSGNTRVWLDFFRQGIALEAIPLLIGIAPKVFDEFVDAQNPPTAPDVTPSPLTRAWQAPMAASLLPAEDPPMRVTLLGFTQPQLSDPRLALHHGSATFFFEGVSRTCTHQLVRHRLASFSQESQRYVDLSKGGWEAVVPKAIAANPEAMAVMEAFWQDAEEKYAQLRKLGIRKEDARFLLPNAAETRIVTTMNFAAWSHFLWLRAVDKAAQWEIRAMGQRVLEMLYAVAPEVFQEQWDVYQEKFVEAE
;
A
#
# COMPACT_ATOMS: atom_id res chain seq x y z
N MET A 1 2.73 -29.82 11.07
CA MET A 1 2.97 -28.51 11.73
C MET A 1 1.66 -27.99 12.30
N LYS A 2 1.67 -27.17 13.35
CA LYS A 2 0.45 -26.49 13.84
C LYS A 2 0.56 -25.00 13.55
N ILE A 3 -0.50 -24.41 13.01
CA ILE A 3 -0.54 -23.01 12.61
C ILE A 3 -1.69 -22.32 13.33
N LYS A 4 -1.45 -21.08 13.77
CA LYS A 4 -2.47 -20.18 14.29
C LYS A 4 -2.37 -18.82 13.60
N LEU A 5 -3.51 -18.20 13.32
CA LEU A 5 -3.56 -16.82 12.84
C LEU A 5 -3.22 -15.87 13.99
N LEU A 6 -2.26 -14.96 13.77
CA LEU A 6 -1.92 -13.88 14.70
C LEU A 6 -2.55 -12.57 14.27
N ALA A 7 -2.42 -12.21 13.00
CA ALA A 7 -2.98 -10.99 12.45
C ALA A 7 -3.08 -11.07 10.93
N TYR A 8 -3.90 -10.21 10.35
CA TYR A 8 -3.91 -9.91 8.92
C TYR A 8 -4.30 -8.46 8.71
N THR A 9 -4.19 -7.95 7.48
CA THR A 9 -4.48 -6.54 7.19
C THR A 9 -5.96 -6.22 7.42
N GLN A 10 -6.23 -5.35 8.40
CA GLN A 10 -7.55 -4.84 8.76
C GLN A 10 -7.77 -3.46 8.13
N PRO A 11 -9.03 -3.04 7.91
CA PRO A 11 -9.33 -1.69 7.46
C PRO A 11 -8.91 -0.66 8.51
N ASN A 12 -8.54 0.52 8.04
CA ASN A 12 -8.45 1.69 8.90
C ASN A 12 -9.84 1.98 9.53
N PRO A 13 -9.98 1.94 10.86
CA PRO A 13 -11.28 2.10 11.52
C PRO A 13 -11.89 3.50 11.33
N ASP A 14 -11.07 4.54 11.12
CA ASP A 14 -11.55 5.90 10.88
C ASP A 14 -11.92 6.14 9.41
N LEU A 15 -11.56 5.24 8.49
CA LEU A 15 -11.90 5.33 7.07
C LEU A 15 -13.30 4.75 6.83
N THR A 16 -14.31 5.39 7.41
CA THR A 16 -15.72 5.03 7.18
C THR A 16 -16.18 5.41 5.76
N PRO A 17 -17.27 4.85 5.24
CA PRO A 17 -17.83 5.24 3.95
C PRO A 17 -18.11 6.75 3.84
N ASP A 18 -18.56 7.39 4.94
CA ASP A 18 -18.80 8.83 4.98
C ASP A 18 -17.50 9.64 4.93
N VAL A 19 -16.44 9.15 5.57
CA VAL A 19 -15.10 9.73 5.46
C VAL A 19 -14.53 9.48 4.05
N ALA A 20 -14.79 8.34 3.41
CA ALA A 20 -14.33 8.12 2.05
C ALA A 20 -15.13 8.95 1.02
N ALA A 21 -16.37 9.32 1.34
CA ALA A 21 -17.24 10.08 0.45
C ALA A 21 -16.66 11.45 0.10
N GLY A 22 -16.74 11.83 -1.18
CA GLY A 22 -16.21 13.10 -1.69
C GLY A 22 -14.69 13.18 -1.82
N ARG A 23 -13.94 12.14 -1.44
CA ARG A 23 -12.48 12.07 -1.59
C ARG A 23 -12.09 11.24 -2.80
N SER A 24 -12.11 11.86 -3.99
CA SER A 24 -11.77 11.18 -5.25
C SER A 24 -12.64 9.92 -5.45
N ASP A 25 -12.03 8.82 -5.87
CA ASP A 25 -12.68 7.51 -6.01
C ASP A 25 -12.44 6.58 -4.81
N LEU A 26 -11.94 7.09 -3.68
CA LEU A 26 -11.64 6.29 -2.49
C LEU A 26 -12.85 5.51 -1.99
N ALA A 27 -14.04 6.11 -2.02
CA ALA A 27 -15.30 5.47 -1.63
C ALA A 27 -15.63 4.21 -2.45
N THR A 28 -15.04 4.03 -3.62
CA THR A 28 -15.28 2.84 -4.45
C THR A 28 -14.69 1.57 -3.83
N ILE A 29 -13.74 1.65 -2.90
CA ILE A 29 -13.17 0.48 -2.22
C ILE A 29 -14.26 -0.39 -1.58
N ALA A 30 -15.27 0.25 -0.98
CA ALA A 30 -16.39 -0.41 -0.30
C ALA A 30 -17.38 -1.11 -1.26
N GLN A 31 -17.24 -0.90 -2.57
CA GLN A 31 -18.08 -1.54 -3.60
C GLN A 31 -17.55 -2.91 -4.02
N GLY A 32 -16.34 -3.30 -3.60
CA GLY A 32 -15.75 -4.59 -3.92
C GLY A 32 -16.53 -5.76 -3.30
N HIS A 33 -16.48 -6.92 -3.96
CA HIS A 33 -17.10 -8.14 -3.43
C HIS A 33 -16.11 -8.92 -2.57
N GLY A 34 -16.58 -9.43 -1.43
CA GLY A 34 -15.77 -10.27 -0.53
C GLY A 34 -15.26 -9.51 0.69
N PRO A 35 -14.35 -10.12 1.46
CA PRO A 35 -13.79 -9.52 2.66
C PRO A 35 -12.88 -8.33 2.33
N PHE A 36 -12.66 -7.44 3.30
CA PHE A 36 -11.85 -6.23 3.13
C PHE A 36 -10.47 -6.44 2.45
N PRO A 37 -9.67 -7.49 2.80
CA PRO A 37 -8.43 -7.78 2.10
C PRO A 37 -8.57 -7.84 0.57
N GLU A 38 -9.65 -8.44 0.07
CA GLU A 38 -9.91 -8.54 -1.37
C GLU A 38 -10.38 -7.22 -1.96
N GLN A 39 -11.22 -6.47 -1.22
CA GLN A 39 -11.63 -5.13 -1.63
C GLN A 39 -10.41 -4.21 -1.82
N MET A 40 -9.44 -4.29 -0.92
CA MET A 40 -8.19 -3.52 -1.01
C MET A 40 -7.31 -3.98 -2.19
N ILE A 41 -7.17 -5.28 -2.43
CA ILE A 41 -6.45 -5.83 -3.59
C ILE A 41 -7.10 -5.38 -4.90
N GLU A 42 -8.43 -5.50 -5.02
CA GLU A 42 -9.17 -5.08 -6.21
C GLU A 42 -9.01 -3.57 -6.43
N TYR A 43 -9.12 -2.77 -5.36
CA TYR A 43 -8.94 -1.32 -5.43
C TYR A 43 -7.52 -0.95 -5.91
N ALA A 44 -6.48 -1.53 -5.31
CA ALA A 44 -5.09 -1.32 -5.72
C ALA A 44 -4.87 -1.69 -7.20
N GLY A 45 -5.35 -2.86 -7.62
CA GLY A 45 -5.29 -3.27 -9.02
C GLY A 45 -6.04 -2.29 -9.94
N ARG A 46 -7.22 -1.81 -9.55
CA ARG A 46 -8.02 -0.89 -10.36
C ARG A 46 -7.44 0.53 -10.43
N VAL A 47 -6.72 0.98 -9.41
CA VAL A 47 -5.93 2.23 -9.44
C VAL A 47 -4.92 2.18 -10.59
N CYS A 48 -4.21 1.06 -10.79
CA CYS A 48 -3.24 0.89 -11.89
C CYS A 48 -3.87 1.14 -13.27
N TYR A 49 -5.11 0.71 -13.46
CA TYR A 49 -5.84 0.76 -14.72
C TYR A 49 -6.82 1.95 -14.87
N ARG A 50 -6.84 2.90 -13.91
CA ARG A 50 -7.85 3.98 -13.81
C ARG A 50 -9.29 3.44 -13.95
N SER A 51 -9.58 2.33 -13.26
CA SER A 51 -10.82 1.57 -13.44
C SER A 51 -11.59 1.33 -12.13
N THR A 52 -11.32 2.12 -11.10
CA THR A 52 -11.97 2.11 -9.77
C THR A 52 -13.49 2.26 -9.84
N HIS A 53 -14.02 3.00 -10.83
CA HIS A 53 -15.46 3.05 -11.13
C HIS A 53 -16.09 1.69 -11.48
N ARG A 54 -15.28 0.64 -11.69
CA ARG A 54 -15.71 -0.74 -11.95
C ARG A 54 -15.55 -1.66 -10.74
N MET A 55 -15.22 -1.14 -9.56
CA MET A 55 -15.19 -1.93 -8.31
C MET A 55 -16.46 -2.77 -8.17
N GLY A 56 -16.31 -4.04 -7.80
CA GLY A 56 -17.44 -4.98 -7.62
C GLY A 56 -18.05 -5.53 -8.91
N THR A 57 -17.79 -4.94 -10.07
CA THR A 57 -18.43 -5.38 -11.33
C THR A 57 -17.89 -6.69 -11.89
N ALA A 58 -16.72 -7.14 -11.42
CA ALA A 58 -16.05 -8.35 -11.90
C ALA A 58 -15.66 -9.26 -10.70
N PRO A 59 -16.56 -10.16 -10.25
CA PRO A 59 -16.33 -11.02 -9.09
C PRO A 59 -15.07 -11.90 -9.17
N GLU A 60 -14.63 -12.20 -10.39
CA GLU A 60 -13.44 -13.00 -10.71
C GLU A 60 -12.16 -12.17 -10.89
N PHE A 61 -12.20 -10.85 -10.68
CA PHE A 61 -11.09 -9.97 -11.01
C PHE A 61 -9.75 -10.44 -10.39
N ILE A 62 -9.74 -10.75 -9.10
CA ILE A 62 -8.53 -11.17 -8.38
C ILE A 62 -8.05 -12.54 -8.86
N ALA A 63 -8.94 -13.54 -8.84
CA ALA A 63 -8.62 -14.91 -9.24
C ALA A 63 -8.13 -14.98 -10.70
N ALA A 64 -8.71 -14.18 -11.60
CA ALA A 64 -8.25 -14.07 -12.98
C ALA A 64 -6.82 -13.52 -13.08
N ARG A 65 -6.48 -12.47 -12.31
CA ARG A 65 -5.11 -11.91 -12.33
C ARG A 65 -4.08 -12.87 -11.74
N VAL A 66 -4.45 -13.63 -10.72
CA VAL A 66 -3.61 -14.72 -10.20
C VAL A 66 -3.38 -15.79 -11.29
N ARG A 67 -4.43 -16.26 -11.96
CA ARG A 67 -4.31 -17.25 -13.06
C ARG A 67 -3.47 -16.74 -14.25
N GLU A 68 -3.48 -15.44 -14.50
CA GLU A 68 -2.66 -14.79 -15.54
C GLU A 68 -1.21 -14.52 -15.11
N GLY A 69 -0.87 -14.71 -13.82
CA GLY A 69 0.45 -14.38 -13.27
C GLY A 69 0.66 -12.88 -12.96
N HIS A 70 -0.39 -12.06 -13.04
CA HIS A 70 -0.39 -10.64 -12.65
C HIS A 70 -0.60 -10.49 -11.14
N GLU A 71 0.36 -11.03 -10.39
CA GLU A 71 0.26 -11.25 -8.95
C GLU A 71 0.93 -10.13 -8.12
N ASP A 72 1.41 -9.07 -8.76
CA ASP A 72 1.87 -7.85 -8.09
C ASP A 72 0.74 -7.17 -7.29
N ILE A 73 -0.49 -7.22 -7.80
CA ILE A 73 -1.66 -6.58 -7.15
C ILE A 73 -2.06 -7.24 -5.82
N ILE A 74 -1.68 -8.50 -5.59
CA ILE A 74 -2.04 -9.21 -4.36
C ILE A 74 -1.03 -8.93 -3.22
N GLU A 75 0.06 -8.21 -3.49
CA GLU A 75 1.11 -7.94 -2.49
C GLU A 75 0.73 -6.89 -1.41
N HIS A 76 -0.52 -6.41 -1.40
CA HIS A 76 -1.01 -5.36 -0.49
C HIS A 76 -1.64 -5.85 0.81
N VAL A 77 -1.90 -7.15 0.94
CA VAL A 77 -2.45 -7.77 2.15
C VAL A 77 -1.35 -8.61 2.81
N VAL A 78 -1.07 -8.35 4.08
CA VAL A 78 -0.09 -9.09 4.90
C VAL A 78 -0.81 -9.94 5.94
N ILE A 79 -0.38 -11.19 6.05
CA ILE A 79 -0.90 -12.19 6.99
C ILE A 79 0.27 -12.67 7.86
N THR A 80 0.04 -12.72 9.16
CA THR A 80 1.01 -13.12 10.19
C THR A 80 0.50 -14.36 10.92
N LEU A 81 1.31 -15.41 10.95
CA LEU A 81 0.99 -16.71 11.52
C LEU A 81 1.97 -17.06 12.65
N HIS A 82 1.46 -17.73 13.68
CA HIS A 82 2.25 -18.45 14.68
C HIS A 82 2.38 -19.90 14.23
N VAL A 83 3.60 -20.33 14.02
CA VAL A 83 3.95 -21.66 13.52
C VAL A 83 4.59 -22.45 14.65
N ILE A 84 4.01 -23.60 14.98
CA ILE A 84 4.43 -24.49 16.06
C ILE A 84 4.80 -25.86 15.46
N GLY A 85 6.03 -26.29 15.74
CA GLY A 85 6.59 -27.55 15.25
C GLY A 85 7.02 -27.51 13.78
N THR A 86 7.85 -28.50 13.41
CA THR A 86 8.49 -28.69 12.09
C THR A 86 9.65 -27.72 11.76
N GLY A 87 10.48 -28.17 10.82
CA GLY A 87 11.87 -27.75 10.61
C GLY A 87 12.06 -26.41 9.90
N ASP A 88 12.80 -25.55 10.57
CA ASP A 88 13.55 -24.40 10.04
C ASP A 88 12.77 -23.40 9.16
N PRO A 89 11.65 -22.80 9.64
CA PRO A 89 11.03 -21.63 9.00
C PRO A 89 12.01 -20.49 8.68
N LEU A 90 13.20 -20.42 9.30
CA LEU A 90 14.24 -19.45 8.92
C LEU A 90 14.54 -19.49 7.42
N ARG A 91 14.47 -20.67 6.79
CA ARG A 91 14.72 -20.80 5.35
C ARG A 91 13.64 -20.14 4.50
N TRP A 92 12.42 -20.00 5.00
CA TRP A 92 11.30 -19.43 4.24
C TRP A 92 11.55 -17.95 3.91
N ARG A 93 12.23 -17.24 4.81
CA ARG A 93 12.72 -15.86 4.57
C ARG A 93 13.62 -15.76 3.33
N MET A 94 14.35 -16.81 2.98
CA MET A 94 15.23 -16.82 1.81
C MET A 94 14.46 -17.03 0.49
N LEU A 95 13.21 -17.50 0.55
CA LEU A 95 12.42 -17.82 -0.63
C LEU A 95 11.70 -16.60 -1.20
N ASN A 96 11.32 -15.65 -0.34
CA ASN A 96 10.67 -14.41 -0.76
C ASN A 96 11.05 -13.25 0.16
N ARG A 97 11.47 -12.12 -0.42
CA ARG A 97 11.92 -10.92 0.31
C ARG A 97 10.83 -10.27 1.17
N HIS A 98 9.55 -10.57 0.91
CA HIS A 98 8.42 -10.08 1.70
C HIS A 98 8.01 -11.07 2.80
N CYS A 99 8.75 -12.17 2.97
CA CYS A 99 8.60 -13.09 4.09
C CYS A 99 9.50 -12.65 5.25
N GLU A 100 8.90 -12.40 6.41
CA GLU A 100 9.61 -12.15 7.66
C GLU A 100 9.41 -13.33 8.61
N VAL A 101 10.50 -13.76 9.24
CA VAL A 101 10.51 -14.90 10.16
C VAL A 101 11.29 -14.52 11.41
N SER A 102 10.65 -14.69 12.57
CA SER A 102 11.28 -14.53 13.88
C SER A 102 11.09 -15.78 14.71
N GLN A 103 12.17 -16.25 15.34
CA GLN A 103 12.13 -17.38 16.26
C GLN A 103 11.65 -16.92 17.64
N LEU A 104 10.66 -17.60 18.22
CA LEU A 104 10.21 -17.39 19.59
C LEU A 104 10.86 -18.38 20.55
N THR A 105 10.89 -19.66 20.16
CA THR A 105 11.55 -20.77 20.88
C THR A 105 12.14 -21.75 19.85
N ASP A 106 12.73 -22.85 20.30
CA ASP A 106 13.27 -23.89 19.40
C ASP A 106 12.21 -24.50 18.46
N GLU A 107 10.94 -24.45 18.83
CA GLU A 107 9.83 -25.04 18.06
C GLU A 107 8.76 -24.03 17.63
N GLU A 108 8.89 -22.76 18.00
CA GLU A 108 7.88 -21.73 17.76
C GLU A 108 8.41 -20.54 16.98
N TRP A 109 7.63 -20.10 15.99
CA TRP A 109 8.02 -19.08 15.02
C TRP A 109 6.87 -18.12 14.74
N VAL A 110 7.21 -16.85 14.48
CA VAL A 110 6.30 -15.89 13.86
C VAL A 110 6.70 -15.75 12.41
N VAL A 111 5.74 -15.94 11.51
CA VAL A 111 5.95 -15.81 10.06
C VAL A 111 4.95 -14.81 9.51
N SER A 112 5.44 -13.74 8.90
CA SER A 112 4.62 -12.77 8.15
C SER A 112 4.95 -12.83 6.68
N GLY A 113 3.93 -12.69 5.85
CA GLY A 113 4.08 -12.58 4.41
C GLY A 113 2.87 -11.89 3.79
N ASN A 114 3.07 -11.22 2.66
CA ASN A 114 1.94 -10.80 1.86
C ASN A 114 1.26 -12.01 1.20
N THR A 115 0.05 -11.87 0.67
CA THR A 115 -0.67 -13.03 0.11
C THR A 115 0.06 -13.68 -1.06
N ARG A 116 0.91 -12.95 -1.80
CA ARG A 116 1.81 -13.53 -2.79
C ARG A 116 2.83 -14.49 -2.18
N VAL A 117 3.47 -14.13 -1.07
CA VAL A 117 4.39 -15.02 -0.33
C VAL A 117 3.70 -16.35 -0.02
N TRP A 118 2.49 -16.28 0.52
CA TRP A 118 1.74 -17.48 0.90
C TRP A 118 1.29 -18.30 -0.29
N LEU A 119 0.86 -17.65 -1.38
CA LEU A 119 0.51 -18.31 -2.63
C LEU A 119 1.72 -19.09 -3.19
N ASP A 120 2.90 -18.46 -3.22
CA ASP A 120 4.14 -19.11 -3.66
C ASP A 120 4.56 -20.28 -2.75
N PHE A 121 4.33 -20.17 -1.44
CA PHE A 121 4.62 -21.25 -0.49
C PHE A 121 3.72 -22.44 -0.75
N PHE A 122 2.41 -22.23 -0.91
CA PHE A 122 1.47 -23.31 -1.18
C PHE A 122 1.78 -24.03 -2.49
N ARG A 123 2.11 -23.29 -3.55
CA ARG A 123 2.57 -23.87 -4.83
C ARG A 123 3.84 -24.71 -4.71
N GLN A 124 4.69 -24.43 -3.71
CA GLN A 124 5.91 -25.17 -3.41
C GLN A 124 5.73 -26.28 -2.37
N GLY A 125 4.50 -26.52 -1.89
CA GLY A 125 4.23 -27.51 -0.83
C GLY A 125 4.65 -27.06 0.57
N ILE A 126 4.86 -25.76 0.78
CA ILE A 126 5.27 -25.17 2.05
C ILE A 126 4.05 -24.62 2.79
N ALA A 127 3.97 -24.87 4.09
CA ALA A 127 2.93 -24.35 4.99
C ALA A 127 1.49 -24.66 4.58
N LEU A 128 1.24 -25.81 3.96
CA LEU A 128 -0.08 -26.23 3.48
C LEU A 128 -1.15 -26.26 4.59
N GLU A 129 -0.76 -26.46 5.85
CA GLU A 129 -1.67 -26.40 7.00
C GLU A 129 -2.30 -25.01 7.21
N ALA A 130 -1.77 -23.95 6.58
CA ALA A 130 -2.31 -22.60 6.64
C ALA A 130 -3.42 -22.34 5.62
N ILE A 131 -3.56 -23.18 4.58
CA ILE A 131 -4.49 -22.97 3.46
C ILE A 131 -5.92 -22.66 3.93
N PRO A 132 -6.53 -23.43 4.86
CA PRO A 132 -7.90 -23.14 5.28
C PRO A 132 -8.06 -21.73 5.87
N LEU A 133 -7.11 -21.29 6.72
CA LEU A 133 -7.12 -19.96 7.34
C LEU A 133 -7.00 -18.87 6.28
N LEU A 134 -6.12 -19.04 5.30
CA LEU A 134 -5.83 -18.03 4.29
C LEU A 134 -6.94 -17.92 3.24
N ILE A 135 -7.61 -19.02 2.90
CA ILE A 135 -8.84 -18.99 2.10
C ILE A 135 -9.95 -18.21 2.83
N GLY A 136 -10.03 -18.31 4.16
CA GLY A 136 -10.97 -17.49 4.95
C GLY A 136 -10.70 -15.98 4.87
N ILE A 137 -9.45 -15.57 4.64
CA ILE A 137 -9.03 -14.15 4.60
C ILE A 137 -9.16 -13.56 3.19
N ALA A 138 -8.74 -14.31 2.16
CA ALA A 138 -8.69 -13.85 0.78
C ALA A 138 -9.00 -15.01 -0.19
N PRO A 139 -10.26 -15.50 -0.23
CA PRO A 139 -10.64 -16.71 -0.97
C PRO A 139 -10.26 -16.69 -2.46
N LYS A 140 -10.43 -15.56 -3.15
CA LYS A 140 -10.12 -15.36 -4.58
C LYS A 140 -8.62 -15.37 -4.87
N VAL A 141 -7.78 -15.03 -3.89
CA VAL A 141 -6.32 -15.12 -4.05
C VAL A 141 -5.89 -16.59 -4.06
N PHE A 142 -6.50 -17.40 -3.18
CA PHE A 142 -6.15 -18.81 -2.98
C PHE A 142 -7.13 -19.78 -3.66
N ASP A 143 -7.87 -19.30 -4.67
CA ASP A 143 -8.90 -20.04 -5.41
C ASP A 143 -8.36 -21.37 -5.97
N GLU A 144 -7.10 -21.39 -6.41
CA GLU A 144 -6.44 -22.61 -6.92
C GLU A 144 -6.29 -23.75 -5.90
N PHE A 145 -6.47 -23.46 -4.60
CA PHE A 145 -6.41 -24.43 -3.50
C PHE A 145 -7.78 -24.75 -2.91
N VAL A 146 -8.87 -24.21 -3.46
CA VAL A 146 -10.24 -24.52 -3.04
C VAL A 146 -10.65 -25.85 -3.66
N ASP A 147 -10.94 -26.86 -2.84
CA ASP A 147 -11.52 -28.11 -3.31
C ASP A 147 -13.00 -27.90 -3.65
N ALA A 148 -13.35 -27.98 -4.94
CA ALA A 148 -14.72 -27.81 -5.41
C ALA A 148 -15.70 -28.88 -4.89
N GLN A 149 -15.20 -30.06 -4.49
CA GLN A 149 -16.01 -31.15 -3.94
C GLN A 149 -16.20 -31.00 -2.42
N ASN A 150 -15.26 -30.34 -1.76
CA ASN A 150 -15.25 -30.17 -0.32
C ASN A 150 -14.76 -28.76 0.01
N PRO A 151 -15.56 -27.72 -0.31
CA PRO A 151 -15.14 -26.35 -0.12
C PRO A 151 -14.81 -26.15 1.35
N PRO A 152 -13.64 -25.55 1.69
CA PRO A 152 -13.32 -25.29 3.07
C PRO A 152 -14.45 -24.46 3.66
N THR A 153 -15.05 -24.93 4.76
CA THR A 153 -15.93 -24.09 5.57
C THR A 153 -15.13 -22.85 5.89
N ALA A 154 -15.64 -21.67 5.52
CA ALA A 154 -15.00 -20.40 5.84
C ALA A 154 -14.66 -20.44 7.33
N PRO A 155 -13.37 -20.53 7.71
CA PRO A 155 -13.05 -20.59 9.12
C PRO A 155 -13.57 -19.32 9.75
N ASP A 156 -13.96 -19.40 11.02
CA ASP A 156 -14.24 -18.18 11.77
C ASP A 156 -12.94 -17.38 11.86
N VAL A 157 -12.77 -16.41 10.97
CA VAL A 157 -11.64 -15.47 10.96
C VAL A 157 -11.90 -14.35 11.97
N THR A 158 -12.51 -14.70 13.10
CA THR A 158 -12.61 -13.79 14.24
C THR A 158 -11.19 -13.33 14.60
N PRO A 159 -11.01 -12.04 14.92
CA PRO A 159 -9.74 -11.54 15.39
C PRO A 159 -9.23 -12.44 16.51
N SER A 160 -8.08 -13.08 16.27
CA SER A 160 -7.40 -13.90 17.27
C SER A 160 -7.22 -13.06 18.54
N PRO A 161 -7.23 -13.64 19.76
CA PRO A 161 -6.80 -12.92 20.97
C PRO A 161 -5.33 -12.43 20.87
N LEU A 162 -4.61 -12.87 19.84
CA LEU A 162 -3.27 -12.41 19.47
C LEU A 162 -3.28 -11.31 18.40
N THR A 163 -4.44 -10.76 18.04
CA THR A 163 -4.58 -9.54 17.24
C THR A 163 -4.75 -8.36 18.18
N ARG A 164 -3.91 -7.32 18.05
CA ARG A 164 -4.08 -6.11 18.86
C ARG A 164 -5.31 -5.35 18.36
N ALA A 165 -6.28 -5.11 19.24
CA ALA A 165 -7.35 -4.17 18.96
C ALA A 165 -6.77 -2.75 18.87
N TRP A 166 -7.10 -2.01 17.82
CA TRP A 166 -6.71 -0.62 17.72
C TRP A 166 -7.31 0.18 18.88
N GLN A 167 -6.47 1.00 19.52
CA GLN A 167 -6.88 1.92 20.58
C GLN A 167 -6.28 3.28 20.26
N ALA A 168 -7.14 4.26 19.99
CA ALA A 168 -6.71 5.62 19.70
C ALA A 168 -6.04 6.26 20.91
N PRO A 169 -4.84 6.86 20.77
CA PRO A 169 -4.40 7.93 21.66
C PRO A 169 -5.40 9.09 21.62
N MET A 170 -5.60 9.81 22.74
CA MET A 170 -6.59 10.91 22.83
C MET A 170 -6.45 12.04 21.78
N ALA A 171 -5.31 12.14 21.09
CA ALA A 171 -5.01 13.18 20.12
C ALA A 171 -4.74 12.66 18.68
N ALA A 172 -4.79 11.35 18.43
CA ALA A 172 -4.38 10.81 17.14
C ALA A 172 -5.58 10.38 16.30
N SER A 173 -5.64 10.89 15.07
CA SER A 173 -6.67 10.56 14.09
C SER A 173 -6.05 9.77 12.94
N LEU A 174 -6.75 8.73 12.48
CA LEU A 174 -6.41 8.00 11.25
C LEU A 174 -7.21 8.51 10.05
N LEU A 175 -7.84 9.68 10.16
CA LEU A 175 -8.52 10.31 9.03
C LEU A 175 -7.51 10.62 7.91
N PRO A 176 -7.95 10.59 6.64
CA PRO A 176 -7.13 11.02 5.52
C PRO A 176 -6.54 12.42 5.75
N ALA A 177 -5.22 12.56 5.56
CA ALA A 177 -4.56 13.85 5.62
C ALA A 177 -4.69 14.56 4.26
N GLU A 178 -5.11 15.82 4.28
CA GLU A 178 -5.32 16.65 3.11
C GLU A 178 -4.37 17.85 3.11
N ASP A 179 -3.44 17.89 2.17
CA ASP A 179 -2.56 19.02 1.87
C ASP A 179 -2.60 19.28 0.36
N PRO A 180 -3.68 19.90 -0.15
CA PRO A 180 -4.00 19.90 -1.57
C PRO A 180 -2.83 20.35 -2.47
N PRO A 181 -2.56 19.65 -3.59
CA PRO A 181 -3.34 18.55 -4.14
C PRO A 181 -3.15 17.20 -3.42
N MET A 182 -2.11 17.08 -2.60
CA MET A 182 -1.72 15.81 -1.97
C MET A 182 -2.77 15.33 -0.96
N ARG A 183 -3.10 14.04 -1.06
CA ARG A 183 -3.91 13.33 -0.06
C ARG A 183 -3.19 12.05 0.33
N VAL A 184 -3.09 11.82 1.64
CA VAL A 184 -2.45 10.64 2.22
C VAL A 184 -3.50 9.89 3.04
N THR A 185 -3.77 8.64 2.65
CA THR A 185 -4.78 7.81 3.29
C THR A 185 -4.17 6.50 3.76
N LEU A 186 -4.28 6.18 5.05
CA LEU A 186 -4.06 4.83 5.54
C LEU A 186 -5.27 3.97 5.14
N LEU A 187 -5.09 3.00 4.24
CA LEU A 187 -6.16 2.07 3.84
C LEU A 187 -6.37 0.98 4.89
N GLY A 188 -5.27 0.44 5.41
CA GLY A 188 -5.31 -0.66 6.37
C GLY A 188 -3.93 -1.01 6.91
N PHE A 189 -3.92 -1.80 7.96
CA PHE A 189 -2.70 -2.22 8.64
C PHE A 189 -2.82 -3.60 9.27
N THR A 190 -1.68 -4.24 9.49
CA THR A 190 -1.54 -5.52 10.22
C THR A 190 -0.74 -5.23 11.48
N GLN A 191 -1.28 -5.59 12.65
CA GLN A 191 -0.61 -5.38 13.94
C GLN A 191 -0.81 -6.61 14.85
N PRO A 192 0.12 -7.59 14.81
CA PRO A 192 0.04 -8.74 15.69
C PRO A 192 0.35 -8.33 17.14
N GLN A 193 -0.37 -8.91 18.09
CA GLN A 193 -0.06 -8.85 19.51
C GLN A 193 1.00 -9.91 19.82
N LEU A 194 2.22 -9.46 20.04
CA LEU A 194 3.39 -10.30 20.29
C LEU A 194 3.89 -10.08 21.72
N SER A 195 4.47 -11.12 22.33
CA SER A 195 5.04 -11.05 23.68
C SER A 195 6.27 -10.13 23.74
N ASP A 196 7.07 -10.10 22.67
CA ASP A 196 8.14 -9.15 22.47
C ASP A 196 7.70 -8.02 21.53
N PRO A 197 7.48 -6.80 22.03
CA PRO A 197 7.06 -5.65 21.21
C PRO A 197 8.04 -5.32 20.09
N ARG A 198 9.34 -5.67 20.22
CA ARG A 198 10.34 -5.40 19.17
C ARG A 198 10.04 -6.14 17.88
N LEU A 199 9.34 -7.27 17.97
CA LEU A 199 8.93 -8.05 16.79
C LEU A 199 7.83 -7.34 15.97
N ALA A 200 7.11 -6.38 16.55
CA ALA A 200 6.14 -5.56 15.82
C ALA A 200 6.80 -4.80 14.66
N LEU A 201 8.08 -4.42 14.80
CA LEU A 201 8.85 -3.79 13.72
C LEU A 201 8.88 -4.64 12.44
N HIS A 202 9.00 -5.97 12.56
CA HIS A 202 9.12 -6.86 11.41
C HIS A 202 7.79 -7.45 10.95
N HIS A 203 6.86 -7.66 11.89
CA HIS A 203 5.61 -8.39 11.65
C HIS A 203 4.37 -7.49 11.57
N GLY A 204 4.52 -6.19 11.85
CA GLY A 204 3.52 -5.18 11.55
C GLY A 204 3.69 -4.60 10.15
N SER A 205 2.61 -4.16 9.53
CA SER A 205 2.62 -3.55 8.19
C SER A 205 1.51 -2.54 8.02
N ALA A 206 1.67 -1.61 7.09
CA ALA A 206 0.64 -0.65 6.71
C ALA A 206 0.59 -0.46 5.20
N THR A 207 -0.62 -0.21 4.71
CA THR A 207 -0.93 0.07 3.31
C THR A 207 -1.50 1.47 3.20
N PHE A 208 -0.78 2.33 2.47
CA PHE A 208 -1.18 3.71 2.22
C PHE A 208 -1.59 3.90 0.77
N PHE A 209 -2.56 4.79 0.55
CA PHE A 209 -2.91 5.35 -0.74
C PHE A 209 -2.50 6.81 -0.78
N PHE A 210 -1.70 7.14 -1.79
CA PHE A 210 -1.21 8.49 -2.05
C PHE A 210 -1.84 9.01 -3.34
N GLU A 211 -2.42 10.20 -3.28
CA GLU A 211 -3.01 10.93 -4.41
C GLU A 211 -2.48 12.35 -4.44
N GLY A 212 -2.59 13.04 -5.59
CA GLY A 212 -2.12 14.42 -5.68
C GLY A 212 -0.61 14.56 -5.58
N VAL A 213 0.15 13.49 -5.81
CA VAL A 213 1.61 13.47 -5.76
C VAL A 213 2.18 13.39 -7.15
N SER A 214 3.37 13.96 -7.34
CA SER A 214 4.05 14.02 -8.63
C SER A 214 4.72 12.70 -8.99
N ARG A 215 5.01 12.51 -10.29
CA ARG A 215 5.93 11.45 -10.72
C ARG A 215 7.31 11.60 -10.11
N THR A 216 7.77 12.82 -9.84
CA THR A 216 9.03 13.08 -9.11
C THR A 216 9.00 12.48 -7.71
N CYS A 217 7.92 12.67 -6.96
CA CYS A 217 7.75 12.11 -5.62
C CYS A 217 7.73 10.58 -5.66
N THR A 218 6.87 10.00 -6.51
CA THR A 218 6.76 8.53 -6.61
C THR A 218 8.05 7.88 -7.10
N HIS A 219 8.82 8.53 -7.97
CA HIS A 219 10.13 8.02 -8.42
C HIS A 219 11.19 7.97 -7.30
N GLN A 220 11.02 8.78 -6.24
CA GLN A 220 11.81 8.65 -5.02
C GLN A 220 11.26 7.54 -4.11
N LEU A 221 9.93 7.45 -3.96
CA LEU A 221 9.24 6.45 -3.13
C LEU A 221 9.54 5.02 -3.57
N VAL A 222 9.47 4.72 -4.88
CA VAL A 222 9.69 3.35 -5.40
C VAL A 222 11.14 2.86 -5.30
N ARG A 223 12.05 3.71 -4.81
CA ARG A 223 13.44 3.31 -4.49
C ARG A 223 13.54 2.55 -3.16
N HIS A 224 12.48 2.57 -2.35
CA HIS A 224 12.37 1.78 -1.13
C HIS A 224 11.91 0.36 -1.51
N ARG A 225 12.88 -0.54 -1.72
CA ARG A 225 12.71 -1.84 -2.38
C ARG A 225 11.95 -2.91 -1.58
N LEU A 226 11.86 -2.75 -0.26
CA LEU A 226 11.11 -3.65 0.62
C LEU A 226 9.67 -3.16 0.77
N ALA A 227 9.00 -3.02 -0.38
CA ALA A 227 7.66 -2.47 -0.50
C ALA A 227 6.93 -3.06 -1.70
N SER A 228 5.61 -3.04 -1.64
CA SER A 228 4.70 -3.41 -2.74
C SER A 228 4.04 -2.15 -3.29
N PHE A 229 3.94 -2.03 -4.61
CA PHE A 229 3.41 -0.82 -5.26
C PHE A 229 2.37 -1.15 -6.33
N SER A 230 1.22 -0.49 -6.27
CA SER A 230 0.23 -0.43 -7.35
C SER A 230 0.04 1.02 -7.77
N GLN A 231 0.70 1.42 -8.84
CA GLN A 231 0.72 2.80 -9.32
C GLN A 231 -0.17 2.98 -10.55
N GLU A 232 -0.92 4.08 -10.59
CA GLU A 232 -1.67 4.49 -11.77
C GLU A 232 -0.76 4.49 -13.01
N SER A 233 -1.16 3.82 -14.08
CA SER A 233 -0.38 3.74 -15.30
C SER A 233 -0.66 4.93 -16.21
N GLN A 234 0.40 5.67 -16.57
CA GLN A 234 0.33 6.72 -17.59
C GLN A 234 -0.05 6.21 -18.99
N ARG A 235 -0.10 4.89 -19.23
CA ARG A 235 -0.56 4.33 -20.53
C ARG A 235 -2.04 4.66 -20.79
N TYR A 236 -2.81 4.94 -19.73
CA TYR A 236 -4.23 5.31 -19.80
C TYR A 236 -4.47 6.81 -19.75
N VAL A 237 -3.43 7.63 -19.51
CA VAL A 237 -3.51 9.09 -19.48
C VAL A 237 -3.45 9.64 -20.91
N ASP A 238 -4.24 10.68 -21.20
CA ASP A 238 -4.31 11.32 -22.51
C ASP A 238 -4.14 12.83 -22.35
N LEU A 239 -2.96 13.35 -22.70
CA LEU A 239 -2.58 14.75 -22.44
C LEU A 239 -3.48 15.72 -23.20
N SER A 240 -3.76 15.43 -24.47
CA SER A 240 -4.56 16.31 -25.32
C SER A 240 -6.04 16.42 -24.92
N LYS A 241 -6.47 15.68 -23.88
CA LYS A 241 -7.83 15.75 -23.33
C LYS A 241 -7.87 16.38 -21.94
N GLY A 242 -6.77 16.98 -21.47
CA GLY A 242 -6.66 17.47 -20.10
C GLY A 242 -6.77 16.35 -19.07
N GLY A 243 -6.36 15.13 -19.43
CA GLY A 243 -6.50 13.95 -18.56
C GLY A 243 -5.45 13.84 -17.46
N TRP A 244 -4.70 14.92 -17.21
CA TRP A 244 -3.57 15.01 -16.31
C TRP A 244 -3.56 16.38 -15.61
N GLU A 245 -2.99 16.42 -14.42
CA GLU A 245 -2.79 17.62 -13.61
C GLU A 245 -1.31 17.72 -13.23
N ALA A 246 -0.85 18.90 -12.85
CA ALA A 246 0.53 19.12 -12.43
C ALA A 246 0.63 19.43 -10.92
N VAL A 247 1.57 18.80 -10.23
CA VAL A 247 1.98 19.22 -8.90
C VAL A 247 2.98 20.35 -9.02
N VAL A 248 2.60 21.53 -8.51
CA VAL A 248 3.40 22.76 -8.64
C VAL A 248 4.14 23.04 -7.33
N PRO A 249 5.48 23.18 -7.35
CA PRO A 249 6.23 23.64 -6.19
C PRO A 249 5.76 25.01 -5.70
N LYS A 250 5.62 25.19 -4.37
CA LYS A 250 5.15 26.45 -3.76
C LYS A 250 5.92 27.69 -4.23
N ALA A 251 7.24 27.56 -4.42
CA ALA A 251 8.09 28.65 -4.91
C ALA A 251 7.76 29.09 -6.35
N ILE A 252 7.30 28.16 -7.20
CA ILE A 252 6.85 28.47 -8.56
C ILE A 252 5.45 29.07 -8.51
N ALA A 253 4.53 28.47 -7.75
CA ALA A 253 3.16 28.98 -7.60
C ALA A 253 3.11 30.41 -7.05
N ALA A 254 4.07 30.80 -6.19
CA ALA A 254 4.17 32.14 -5.63
C ALA A 254 4.79 33.19 -6.60
N ASN A 255 5.34 32.76 -7.74
CA ASN A 255 5.96 33.65 -8.72
C ASN A 255 5.23 33.54 -10.07
N PRO A 256 4.39 34.53 -10.43
CA PRO A 256 3.63 34.52 -11.68
C PRO A 256 4.47 34.35 -12.94
N GLU A 257 5.69 34.90 -12.97
CA GLU A 257 6.60 34.75 -14.12
C GLU A 257 7.10 33.31 -14.23
N ALA A 258 7.48 32.69 -13.10
CA ALA A 258 7.91 31.29 -13.09
C ALA A 258 6.77 30.34 -13.46
N MET A 259 5.55 30.64 -12.99
CA MET A 259 4.35 29.88 -13.34
C MET A 259 4.06 29.97 -14.84
N ALA A 260 4.13 31.16 -15.43
CA ALA A 260 3.93 31.37 -16.86
C ALA A 260 4.95 30.59 -17.71
N VAL A 261 6.20 30.48 -17.26
CA VAL A 261 7.23 29.64 -17.92
C VAL A 261 6.83 28.16 -17.90
N MET A 262 6.32 27.64 -16.78
CA MET A 262 5.86 26.25 -16.69
C MET A 262 4.63 25.99 -17.56
N GLU A 263 3.64 26.89 -17.51
CA GLU A 263 2.41 26.76 -18.30
C GLU A 263 2.70 26.75 -19.80
N ALA A 264 3.57 27.65 -20.27
CA ALA A 264 3.98 27.68 -21.67
C ALA A 264 4.65 26.37 -22.12
N PHE A 265 5.49 25.77 -21.27
CA PHE A 265 6.10 24.47 -21.56
C PHE A 265 5.07 23.33 -21.61
N TRP A 266 4.10 23.32 -20.68
CA TRP A 266 3.06 22.30 -20.68
C TRP A 266 2.13 22.40 -21.88
N GLN A 267 1.76 23.61 -22.29
CA GLN A 267 1.00 23.84 -23.52
C GLN A 267 1.75 23.28 -24.75
N ASP A 268 3.06 23.56 -24.88
CA ASP A 268 3.86 22.99 -25.96
C ASP A 268 3.90 21.46 -25.90
N ALA A 269 4.07 20.88 -24.71
CA ALA A 269 4.09 19.42 -24.54
C ALA A 269 2.76 18.77 -24.95
N GLU A 270 1.62 19.38 -24.61
CA GLU A 270 0.29 18.91 -25.02
C GLU A 270 0.08 18.99 -26.53
N GLU A 271 0.49 20.10 -27.16
CA GLU A 271 0.44 20.27 -28.61
C GLU A 271 1.30 19.23 -29.33
N LYS A 272 2.55 19.04 -28.89
CA LYS A 272 3.46 18.05 -29.45
C LYS A 272 2.97 16.63 -29.22
N TYR A 273 2.38 16.34 -28.07
CA TYR A 273 1.73 15.06 -27.83
C TYR A 273 0.60 14.82 -28.84
N ALA A 274 -0.28 15.80 -29.07
CA ALA A 274 -1.36 15.70 -30.05
C ALA A 274 -0.83 15.47 -31.48
N GLN A 275 0.30 16.09 -31.83
CA GLN A 275 0.99 15.87 -33.11
C GLN A 275 1.51 14.42 -33.22
N LEU A 276 2.20 13.89 -32.21
CA LEU A 276 2.64 12.49 -32.19
C LEU A 276 1.46 11.53 -32.35
N ARG A 277 0.33 11.81 -31.71
CA ARG A 277 -0.89 11.01 -31.85
C ARG A 277 -1.47 11.05 -33.27
N LYS A 278 -1.46 12.21 -33.94
CA LYS A 278 -1.87 12.35 -35.36
C LYS A 278 -0.94 11.57 -36.30
N LEU A 279 0.33 11.42 -35.95
CA LEU A 279 1.31 10.61 -36.68
C LEU A 279 1.18 9.10 -36.41
N GLY A 280 0.21 8.68 -35.59
CA GLY A 280 -0.04 7.26 -35.28
C GLY A 280 0.78 6.69 -34.12
N ILE A 281 1.64 7.47 -33.45
CA ILE A 281 2.47 7.01 -32.33
C ILE A 281 1.62 6.69 -31.12
N ARG A 282 1.62 5.44 -30.62
CA ARG A 282 0.76 4.96 -29.52
C ARG A 282 0.86 5.82 -28.26
N LYS A 283 -0.20 5.83 -27.44
CA LYS A 283 -0.25 6.57 -26.16
C LYS A 283 0.95 6.24 -25.25
N GLU A 284 1.33 4.97 -25.19
CA GLU A 284 2.43 4.51 -24.33
C GLU A 284 3.81 5.04 -24.75
N ASP A 285 3.96 5.45 -26.00
CA ASP A 285 5.19 6.04 -26.57
C ASP A 285 5.09 7.57 -26.54
N ALA A 286 3.94 8.14 -26.92
CA ALA A 286 3.71 9.59 -26.93
C ALA A 286 3.78 10.21 -25.52
N ARG A 287 3.41 9.46 -24.47
CA ARG A 287 3.47 9.91 -23.07
C ARG A 287 4.87 10.27 -22.56
N PHE A 288 5.94 10.01 -23.32
CA PHE A 288 7.30 10.43 -22.96
C PHE A 288 7.43 11.97 -22.89
N LEU A 289 6.44 12.71 -23.40
CA LEU A 289 6.31 14.16 -23.21
C LEU A 289 5.67 14.55 -21.87
N LEU A 290 5.14 13.61 -21.07
CA LEU A 290 4.59 13.94 -19.75
C LEU A 290 5.68 14.49 -18.84
N PRO A 291 5.44 15.64 -18.18
CA PRO A 291 6.42 16.19 -17.25
C PRO A 291 6.51 15.34 -16.00
N ASN A 292 7.66 15.40 -15.31
CA ASN A 292 7.82 14.80 -13.98
C ASN A 292 6.88 15.40 -12.92
N ALA A 293 6.32 16.59 -13.19
CA ALA A 293 5.30 17.23 -12.37
C ALA A 293 3.92 16.57 -12.51
N ALA A 294 3.70 15.70 -13.50
CA ALA A 294 2.42 15.05 -13.70
C ALA A 294 1.97 14.32 -12.44
N GLU A 295 0.75 14.61 -12.01
CA GLU A 295 0.11 13.98 -10.88
C GLU A 295 -0.06 12.48 -11.12
N THR A 296 0.01 11.71 -10.04
CA THR A 296 -0.22 10.28 -10.04
C THR A 296 -0.81 9.85 -8.71
N ARG A 297 -1.37 8.64 -8.73
CA ARG A 297 -1.84 7.94 -7.55
C ARG A 297 -1.12 6.62 -7.39
N ILE A 298 -0.87 6.19 -6.15
CA ILE A 298 -0.14 4.95 -5.86
C ILE A 298 -0.56 4.36 -4.52
N VAL A 299 -0.86 3.06 -4.53
CA VAL A 299 -1.01 2.25 -3.31
C VAL A 299 0.34 1.65 -2.96
N THR A 300 0.75 1.78 -1.70
CA THR A 300 2.05 1.35 -1.20
C THR A 300 1.88 0.55 0.09
N THR A 301 2.47 -0.64 0.13
CA THR A 301 2.49 -1.49 1.34
C THR A 301 3.92 -1.74 1.76
N MET A 302 4.22 -1.55 3.05
CA MET A 302 5.50 -1.94 3.65
C MET A 302 5.28 -2.52 5.04
N ASN A 303 6.20 -3.38 5.50
CA ASN A 303 6.28 -3.70 6.92
C ASN A 303 6.79 -2.48 7.71
N PHE A 304 6.66 -2.49 9.04
CA PHE A 304 7.05 -1.35 9.86
C PHE A 304 8.55 -1.07 9.83
N ALA A 305 9.40 -2.08 9.62
CA ALA A 305 10.84 -1.90 9.44
C ALA A 305 11.15 -1.06 8.18
N ALA A 306 10.50 -1.38 7.07
CA ALA A 306 10.66 -0.63 5.83
C ALA A 306 10.03 0.78 5.91
N TRP A 307 8.89 0.94 6.58
CA TRP A 307 8.33 2.27 6.88
C TRP A 307 9.26 3.08 7.77
N SER A 308 9.79 2.51 8.85
CA SER A 308 10.77 3.13 9.76
C SER A 308 11.98 3.64 8.98
N HIS A 309 12.55 2.82 8.10
CA HIS A 309 13.65 3.21 7.22
C HIS A 309 13.26 4.35 6.25
N PHE A 310 12.08 4.27 5.63
CA PHE A 310 11.55 5.33 4.77
C PHE A 310 11.43 6.66 5.54
N LEU A 311 10.85 6.64 6.74
CA LEU A 311 10.59 7.82 7.55
C LEU A 311 11.89 8.51 7.98
N TRP A 312 12.92 7.75 8.37
CA TRP A 312 14.24 8.31 8.67
C TRP A 312 14.82 9.11 7.50
N LEU A 313 14.71 8.59 6.27
CA LEU A 313 15.29 9.20 5.08
C LEU A 313 14.42 10.29 4.46
N ARG A 314 13.10 10.19 4.62
CA ARG A 314 12.15 11.00 3.85
C ARG A 314 11.34 11.94 4.71
N ALA A 315 10.92 11.54 5.92
CA ALA A 315 10.05 12.37 6.75
C ALA A 315 10.82 13.32 7.68
N VAL A 316 11.90 12.84 8.30
CA VAL A 316 12.62 13.58 9.36
C VAL A 316 13.97 14.18 8.93
N ASP A 317 14.39 13.90 7.69
CA ASP A 317 15.57 14.52 7.09
C ASP A 317 15.22 15.84 6.38
N LYS A 318 15.82 16.95 6.83
CA LYS A 318 15.66 18.29 6.21
C LYS A 318 16.22 18.36 4.79
N ALA A 319 17.12 17.47 4.40
CA ALA A 319 17.66 17.39 3.05
C ALA A 319 16.72 16.68 2.05
N ALA A 320 15.71 15.93 2.53
CA ALA A 320 14.73 15.30 1.67
C ALA A 320 13.94 16.35 0.85
N GLN A 321 13.62 16.02 -0.40
CA GLN A 321 12.82 16.91 -1.24
C GLN A 321 11.45 17.16 -0.60
N TRP A 322 10.97 18.40 -0.68
CA TRP A 322 9.84 18.90 0.11
C TRP A 322 8.57 18.05 0.00
N GLU A 323 8.25 17.51 -1.19
CA GLU A 323 7.01 16.79 -1.45
C GLU A 323 7.01 15.41 -0.80
N ILE A 324 8.05 14.61 -1.05
CA ILE A 324 8.18 13.30 -0.40
C ILE A 324 8.34 13.42 1.12
N ARG A 325 8.90 14.55 1.59
CA ARG A 325 8.99 14.85 3.02
C ARG A 325 7.63 15.14 3.63
N ALA A 326 6.85 16.03 3.03
CA ALA A 326 5.50 16.30 3.49
C ALA A 326 4.64 15.03 3.49
N MET A 327 4.71 14.23 2.41
CA MET A 327 4.04 12.92 2.33
C MET A 327 4.47 11.99 3.46
N GLY A 328 5.79 11.88 3.72
CA GLY A 328 6.32 11.02 4.77
C GLY A 328 5.95 11.48 6.19
N GLN A 329 5.82 12.78 6.42
CA GLN A 329 5.38 13.32 7.72
C GLN A 329 3.92 12.92 8.01
N ARG A 330 3.02 12.95 7.02
CA ARG A 330 1.65 12.44 7.18
C ARG A 330 1.60 10.94 7.45
N VAL A 331 2.48 10.18 6.79
CA VAL A 331 2.65 8.75 7.09
C VAL A 331 3.11 8.53 8.53
N LEU A 332 4.09 9.30 9.01
CA LEU A 332 4.59 9.20 10.39
C LEU A 332 3.50 9.49 11.41
N GLU A 333 2.70 10.55 11.21
CA GLU A 333 1.57 10.91 12.08
C GLU A 333 0.61 9.71 12.26
N MET A 334 0.20 9.07 11.16
CA MET A 334 -0.70 7.91 11.19
C MET A 334 -0.03 6.66 11.75
N LEU A 335 1.24 6.39 11.41
CA LEU A 335 1.95 5.22 11.90
C LEU A 335 2.28 5.31 13.40
N TYR A 336 2.59 6.50 13.90
CA TYR A 336 2.75 6.74 15.33
C TYR A 336 1.44 6.52 16.09
N ALA A 337 0.29 6.86 15.50
CA ALA A 337 -1.01 6.54 16.06
C ALA A 337 -1.30 5.03 16.12
N VAL A 338 -0.83 4.27 15.13
CA VAL A 338 -1.02 2.81 15.04
C VAL A 338 -0.08 2.06 16.00
N ALA A 339 1.20 2.38 15.99
CA ALA A 339 2.24 1.64 16.71
C ALA A 339 3.28 2.60 17.31
N PRO A 340 2.92 3.37 18.36
CA PRO A 340 3.81 4.36 18.95
C PRO A 340 5.13 3.75 19.43
N GLU A 341 5.09 2.52 19.96
CA GLU A 341 6.28 1.80 20.41
C GLU A 341 7.30 1.51 19.29
N VAL A 342 6.87 1.54 18.02
CA VAL A 342 7.73 1.30 16.86
C VAL A 342 8.27 2.60 16.27
N PHE A 343 7.48 3.69 16.33
CA PHE A 343 7.76 4.94 15.63
C PHE A 343 8.13 6.12 16.55
N GLN A 344 8.28 5.87 17.86
CA GLN A 344 8.60 6.90 18.86
C GLN A 344 9.84 7.71 18.50
N GLU A 345 10.93 7.06 18.11
CA GLU A 345 12.19 7.77 17.83
C GLU A 345 12.07 8.75 16.65
N GLN A 346 11.39 8.34 15.56
CA GLN A 346 11.13 9.24 14.43
C GLN A 346 10.16 10.35 14.84
N TRP A 347 9.18 10.04 15.69
CA TRP A 347 8.22 11.02 16.20
C TRP A 347 8.92 12.11 17.01
N ASP A 348 9.80 11.74 17.93
CA ASP A 348 10.55 12.69 18.76
C ASP A 348 11.39 13.63 17.89
N VAL A 349 12.09 13.08 16.89
CA VAL A 349 12.89 13.87 15.94
C VAL A 349 12.00 14.77 15.06
N TYR A 350 10.81 14.31 14.67
CA TYR A 350 9.85 15.12 13.94
C TYR A 350 9.37 16.31 14.76
N GLN A 351 8.99 16.08 16.02
CA GLN A 351 8.55 17.14 16.94
C GLN A 351 9.64 18.19 17.12
N GLU A 352 10.85 17.76 17.49
CA GLU A 352 12.00 18.65 17.72
C GLU A 352 12.34 19.50 16.49
N LYS A 353 12.37 18.88 15.29
CA LYS A 353 12.92 19.53 14.09
C LYS A 353 11.90 20.34 13.28
N PHE A 354 10.62 20.02 13.39
CA PHE A 354 9.58 20.52 12.48
C PHE A 354 8.33 21.06 13.18
N VAL A 355 8.09 20.75 14.46
CA VAL A 355 6.92 21.26 15.19
C VAL A 355 7.33 22.33 16.20
N GLU A 356 8.35 22.06 17.01
CA GLU A 356 8.82 23.00 18.05
C GLU A 356 9.76 24.09 17.51
N ALA A 357 10.25 23.92 16.27
CA ALA A 357 11.18 24.84 15.62
C ALA A 357 10.50 25.96 14.79
N GLU A 358 9.17 25.90 14.63
CA GLU A 358 8.32 26.96 14.06
C GLU A 358 7.69 27.80 15.18
#